data_AF-A0A367JFK1-F1
#
_entry.id   AF-A0A367JFK1-F1
#
_cell.length_a   1.000
_cell.length_b   1.000
_cell.length_c   1.000
_cell.angle_alpha   90.00
_cell.angle_beta   90.00
_cell.angle_gamma   90.00
#
_symmetry.space_group_name_H-M   'P 1'
#
loop_
_entity.id
_entity.type
_entity.pdbx_description
1 polymer ?
#
loop_
_entity_poly.entity_id
_entity_poly.type
_entity_poly.pdbx_seq_one_letter_code
_entity_poly.pdbx_strand_id
1 'polypeptide(L)'
;MEAEQIREGVKNLQQGDKAASKGLFRKPDWDLAASYYDRAATCFKIAQSYDQAVQAYAKASEALFKADSIHLAGKATESAAFIIAHNLNQPQRAADAYQRASNFFMTQGSIDRAAEQLDKAG
;
A
#
# COMPACT_ATOMS: atom_id res chain seq x y z
N MET A 1 19.20 -7.33 12.60
CA MET A 1 17.87 -6.70 12.76
C MET A 1 17.25 -6.38 11.40
N GLU A 2 17.90 -5.59 10.53
CA GLU A 2 17.38 -5.28 9.17
C GLU A 2 17.16 -6.52 8.29
N ALA A 3 18.16 -7.42 8.22
CA ALA A 3 18.06 -8.65 7.43
C ALA A 3 16.99 -9.63 7.94
N GLU A 4 16.57 -9.51 9.20
CA GLU A 4 15.46 -10.29 9.76
C GLU A 4 14.13 -9.69 9.33
N GLN A 5 13.98 -8.37 9.44
CA GLN A 5 12.82 -7.64 8.96
C GLN A 5 12.60 -7.80 7.44
N ILE A 6 13.65 -7.81 6.63
CA ILE A 6 13.53 -8.12 5.19
C ILE A 6 12.99 -9.53 4.98
N ARG A 7 13.48 -10.52 5.73
CA ARG A 7 13.01 -11.91 5.63
C ARG A 7 11.55 -12.05 6.05
N GLU A 8 11.15 -11.39 7.14
CA GLU A 8 9.77 -11.33 7.59
C GLU A 8 8.87 -10.62 6.57
N GLY A 9 9.33 -9.53 5.99
CA GLY A 9 8.64 -8.80 4.94
C GLY A 9 8.38 -9.67 3.70
N VAL A 10 9.41 -10.38 3.23
CA VAL A 10 9.28 -11.32 2.10
C VAL A 10 8.33 -12.48 2.43
N LYS A 11 8.40 -13.02 3.65
CA LYS A 11 7.48 -14.08 4.09
C LYS A 11 6.03 -13.59 4.09
N ASN A 12 5.78 -12.38 4.60
CA ASN A 12 4.45 -11.78 4.59
C ASN A 12 3.97 -11.50 3.16
N LEU A 13 4.82 -10.97 2.27
CA LEU A 13 4.46 -10.81 0.85
C LEU A 13 4.01 -12.13 0.22
N GLN A 14 4.74 -13.22 0.44
CA GLN A 14 4.38 -14.53 -0.09
C GLN A 14 3.06 -15.06 0.47
N GLN A 15 2.75 -14.80 1.75
CA GLN A 15 1.46 -15.16 2.33
C GLN A 15 0.32 -14.32 1.75
N GLY A 16 0.57 -13.02 1.52
CA GLY A 16 -0.36 -12.14 0.83
C GLY A 16 -0.64 -12.63 -0.60
N ASP A 17 0.40 -12.99 -1.36
CA ASP A 17 0.27 -13.50 -2.73
C ASP A 17 -0.53 -14.82 -2.74
N LYS A 18 -0.34 -15.70 -1.75
CA LYS A 18 -1.14 -16.92 -1.60
C LYS A 18 -2.60 -16.62 -1.30
N ALA A 19 -2.88 -15.68 -0.40
CA ALA A 19 -4.24 -15.25 -0.06
C ALA A 19 -4.95 -14.58 -1.25
N ALA A 20 -4.21 -13.82 -2.06
CA ALA A 20 -4.67 -13.18 -3.29
C ALA A 20 -4.85 -14.16 -4.47
N SER A 21 -4.32 -15.39 -4.39
CA SER A 21 -4.37 -16.34 -5.50
C SER A 21 -5.77 -16.92 -5.71
N LYS A 22 -6.18 -17.01 -6.98
CA LYS A 22 -7.34 -17.79 -7.41
C LYS A 22 -6.89 -19.23 -7.64
N GLY A 23 -7.39 -20.16 -6.83
CA GLY A 23 -7.25 -21.59 -7.07
C GLY A 23 -8.51 -22.17 -7.71
N LEU A 24 -8.41 -23.38 -8.27
CA LEU A 24 -9.54 -24.09 -8.89
C LEU A 24 -10.75 -24.24 -7.95
N PHE A 25 -10.51 -24.22 -6.63
CA PHE A 25 -11.52 -24.35 -5.58
C PHE A 25 -11.50 -23.20 -4.55
N ARG A 26 -10.64 -22.19 -4.70
CA ARG A 26 -10.46 -21.13 -3.69
C ARG A 26 -10.55 -19.75 -4.31
N LYS A 27 -11.50 -18.96 -3.80
CA LYS A 27 -11.59 -17.52 -4.11
C LYS A 27 -10.51 -16.76 -3.34
N PRO A 28 -10.00 -15.65 -3.88
CA PRO A 28 -9.03 -14.82 -3.19
C PRO A 28 -9.65 -14.26 -1.92
N ASP A 29 -8.85 -14.23 -0.86
CA ASP A 29 -9.16 -13.54 0.37
C ASP A 29 -8.39 -12.23 0.37
N TRP A 30 -9.04 -11.18 -0.15
CA TRP A 30 -8.42 -9.88 -0.37
C TRP A 30 -8.15 -9.14 0.95
N ASP A 31 -9.02 -9.28 1.95
CA ASP A 31 -8.81 -8.72 3.29
C ASP A 31 -7.58 -9.34 3.96
N LEU A 32 -7.47 -10.67 3.90
CA LEU A 32 -6.31 -11.37 4.43
C LEU A 32 -5.04 -10.99 3.66
N ALA A 33 -5.11 -10.93 2.33
CA ALA A 33 -3.98 -10.53 1.50
C ALA A 33 -3.49 -9.11 1.85
N ALA A 34 -4.42 -8.16 1.98
CA ALA A 34 -4.12 -6.80 2.40
C ALA A 34 -3.39 -6.74 3.75
N SER A 35 -3.87 -7.52 4.74
CA SER A 35 -3.24 -7.55 6.07
C SER A 35 -1.80 -8.07 6.04
N TYR A 36 -1.52 -9.05 5.17
CA TYR A 36 -0.17 -9.55 4.98
C TYR A 36 0.73 -8.56 4.23
N TYR A 37 0.21 -7.90 3.19
CA TYR A 37 0.97 -6.88 2.48
C TYR A 37 1.30 -5.67 3.35
N ASP A 38 0.37 -5.23 4.21
CA ASP A 38 0.59 -4.12 5.13
C ASP A 38 1.67 -4.43 6.18
N ARG A 39 1.63 -5.65 6.75
CA ARG A 39 2.71 -6.17 7.61
C ARG A 39 4.04 -6.23 6.88
N ALA A 40 4.06 -6.70 5.63
CA ALA A 40 5.27 -6.74 4.83
C ALA A 40 5.85 -5.34 4.60
N ALA A 41 5.00 -4.38 4.24
CA ALA A 41 5.37 -2.98 4.06
C ALA A 41 5.99 -2.38 5.33
N THR A 42 5.42 -2.69 6.50
CA THR A 42 5.96 -2.26 7.79
C THR A 42 7.34 -2.85 8.05
N CYS A 43 7.53 -4.15 7.84
CA CYS A 43 8.84 -4.80 7.97
C CYS A 43 9.89 -4.18 7.03
N PHE A 44 9.54 -3.95 5.76
CA PHE A 44 10.45 -3.32 4.80
C PHE A 44 10.79 -1.88 5.17
N LYS A 45 9.81 -1.11 5.69
CA LYS A 45 10.04 0.25 6.18
C LYS A 45 11.01 0.26 7.36
N ILE A 46 10.86 -0.65 8.33
CA ILE A 46 11.77 -0.78 9.47
C ILE A 46 13.18 -1.14 8.99
N ALA A 47 13.28 -2.01 7.98
CA ALA A 47 14.56 -2.38 7.37
C ALA A 47 15.11 -1.33 6.38
N GLN A 48 14.47 -0.15 6.27
CA GLN A 48 14.83 0.93 5.34
C GLN A 48 14.85 0.51 3.87
N SER A 49 14.20 -0.60 3.53
CA SER A 49 13.99 -1.07 2.16
C SER A 49 12.77 -0.38 1.56
N TYR A 50 12.91 0.91 1.29
CA TYR A 50 11.79 1.78 0.96
C TYR A 50 11.10 1.41 -0.37
N ASP A 51 11.84 1.01 -1.40
CA ASP A 51 11.22 0.54 -2.65
C ASP A 51 10.36 -0.71 -2.44
N GLN A 52 10.81 -1.65 -1.61
CA GLN A 52 10.02 -2.84 -1.28
C GLN A 52 8.80 -2.49 -0.42
N ALA A 53 8.94 -1.53 0.51
CA ALA A 53 7.83 -1.02 1.30
C ALA A 53 6.76 -0.38 0.40
N VAL A 54 7.15 0.46 -0.55
CA VAL A 54 6.26 1.11 -1.51
C VAL A 54 5.53 0.08 -2.37
N GLN A 55 6.24 -0.93 -2.87
CA GLN A 55 5.61 -2.02 -3.65
C GLN A 55 4.62 -2.84 -2.79
N ALA A 56 4.96 -3.11 -1.53
CA ALA A 56 4.08 -3.81 -0.61
C ALA A 56 2.82 -3.00 -0.28
N TYR A 57 2.93 -1.69 -0.04
CA TYR A 57 1.78 -0.80 0.15
C TYR A 57 0.92 -0.70 -1.12
N ALA A 58 1.51 -0.70 -2.31
CA ALA A 58 0.76 -0.73 -3.56
C ALA A 58 -0.07 -2.02 -3.69
N LYS A 59 0.52 -3.17 -3.37
CA LYS A 59 -0.22 -4.45 -3.31
C LYS A 59 -1.31 -4.44 -2.24
N ALA A 60 -1.04 -3.87 -1.07
CA ALA A 60 -2.02 -3.72 0.00
C ALA A 60 -3.20 -2.86 -0.45
N SER A 61 -2.93 -1.71 -1.09
CA SER A 61 -3.96 -0.83 -1.63
C SER A 61 -4.84 -1.54 -2.66
N GLU A 62 -4.23 -2.26 -3.61
CA GLU A 62 -4.98 -3.01 -4.62
C GLU A 62 -5.85 -4.10 -4.00
N ALA A 63 -5.34 -4.83 -3.01
CA ALA A 63 -6.11 -5.84 -2.28
C ALA A 63 -7.29 -5.21 -1.53
N LEU A 64 -7.06 -4.09 -0.82
CA LEU A 64 -8.11 -3.36 -0.10
C LEU A 64 -9.19 -2.82 -1.06
N PHE A 65 -8.79 -2.34 -2.24
CA PHE A 65 -9.75 -1.92 -3.26
C PHE A 65 -10.60 -3.09 -3.75
N LYS A 66 -10.00 -4.26 -4.00
CA LYS A 66 -10.72 -5.49 -4.38
C LYS A 66 -11.59 -6.08 -3.27
N ALA A 67 -11.34 -5.68 -2.02
CA ALA A 67 -12.16 -5.99 -0.85
C ALA A 67 -13.22 -4.90 -0.57
N ASP A 68 -13.48 -3.99 -1.51
CA ASP A 68 -14.38 -2.84 -1.37
C ASP A 68 -14.04 -1.87 -0.22
N SER A 69 -12.82 -1.98 0.32
CA SER A 69 -12.29 -1.12 1.39
C SER A 69 -11.56 0.11 0.83
N ILE A 70 -12.27 0.92 0.03
CA ILE A 70 -11.71 2.07 -0.71
C ILE A 70 -10.97 3.06 0.19
N HIS A 71 -11.49 3.32 1.39
CA HIS A 71 -10.84 4.21 2.36
C HIS A 71 -9.43 3.75 2.71
N LEU A 72 -9.32 2.46 3.06
CA LEU A 72 -8.06 1.84 3.46
C LEU A 72 -7.12 1.73 2.26
N ALA A 73 -7.65 1.50 1.05
CA ALA A 73 -6.87 1.53 -0.18
C ALA A 73 -6.22 2.90 -0.41
N GLY A 74 -6.96 3.99 -0.17
CA GLY A 74 -6.45 5.36 -0.18
C GLY A 74 -5.35 5.58 0.85
N LYS A 75 -5.58 5.15 2.11
CA LYS A 75 -4.59 5.24 3.19
C LYS A 75 -3.30 4.47 2.91
N ALA A 76 -3.39 3.27 2.32
CA ALA A 76 -2.22 2.49 1.93
C ALA A 76 -1.42 3.21 0.82
N THR A 77 -2.12 3.83 -0.14
CA THR A 77 -1.48 4.63 -1.20
C THR A 77 -0.82 5.88 -0.64
N GLU A 78 -1.44 6.57 0.32
CA GLU A 78 -0.87 7.72 1.03
C GLU A 78 0.44 7.31 1.75
N SER A 79 0.44 6.17 2.44
CA SER A 79 1.65 5.65 3.11
C SER A 79 2.79 5.39 2.11
N ALA A 80 2.47 4.86 0.92
CA ALA A 80 3.44 4.70 -0.15
C ALA A 80 3.97 6.05 -0.66
N ALA A 81 3.08 7.01 -0.90
CA ALA A 81 3.43 8.36 -1.36
C ALA A 81 4.36 9.08 -0.39
N PHE A 82 4.07 8.98 0.92
CA PHE A 82 4.91 9.53 1.98
C PHE A 82 6.34 8.97 1.94
N ILE A 83 6.49 7.65 1.79
CA ILE A 83 7.82 7.02 1.67
C ILE A 83 8.54 7.49 0.41
N ILE A 84 7.84 7.62 -0.72
CA ILE A 84 8.44 8.09 -1.97
C ILE A 84 8.95 9.53 -1.81
N ALA A 85 8.17 10.41 -1.16
CA ALA A 85 8.54 11.80 -0.95
C ALA A 85 9.73 11.94 0.02
N HIS A 86 9.66 11.30 1.18
CA HIS A 86 10.59 11.57 2.28
C HIS A 86 11.81 10.62 2.34
N ASN A 87 11.70 9.42 1.79
CA ASN A 87 12.78 8.43 1.88
C ASN A 87 13.45 8.15 0.52
N LEU A 88 12.69 8.20 -0.58
CA LEU A 88 13.23 7.99 -1.93
C LEU A 88 13.59 9.30 -2.65
N ASN A 89 13.18 10.45 -2.12
CA ASN A 89 13.38 11.78 -2.73
C ASN A 89 12.92 11.85 -4.19
N GLN A 90 11.76 11.23 -4.50
CA GLN A 90 11.17 11.19 -5.85
C GLN A 90 9.84 11.98 -5.87
N PRO A 91 9.88 13.32 -5.81
CA PRO A 91 8.68 14.15 -5.60
C PRO A 91 7.63 13.98 -6.70
N GLN A 92 8.02 13.84 -7.97
CA GLN A 92 7.08 13.61 -9.08
C GLN A 92 6.29 12.31 -8.89
N ARG A 93 6.99 11.23 -8.54
CA ARG A 93 6.37 9.92 -8.29
C ARG A 93 5.50 9.93 -7.02
N ALA A 94 5.87 10.75 -6.02
CA ALA A 94 5.06 10.96 -4.83
C ALA A 94 3.77 11.72 -5.15
N ALA A 95 3.84 12.77 -5.96
CA ALA A 95 2.67 13.52 -6.43
C ALA A 95 1.68 12.61 -7.17
N ASP A 96 2.16 11.77 -8.09
CA ASP A 96 1.34 10.78 -8.78
C ASP A 96 0.66 9.77 -7.82
N ALA A 97 1.34 9.44 -6.72
CA ALA A 97 0.80 8.55 -5.70
C ALA A 97 -0.24 9.26 -4.83
N TYR A 98 0.01 10.50 -4.42
CA TYR A 98 -0.96 11.32 -3.68
C TYR A 98 -2.21 11.63 -4.51
N GLN A 99 -2.07 11.91 -5.81
CA GLN A 99 -3.21 12.09 -6.70
C GLN A 99 -4.05 10.81 -6.80
N ARG A 100 -3.41 9.63 -6.85
CA ARG A 100 -4.14 8.34 -6.79
C ARG A 100 -4.85 8.14 -5.45
N ALA A 101 -4.22 8.49 -4.33
CA ALA A 101 -4.87 8.46 -3.02
C ALA A 101 -6.09 9.40 -2.98
N SER A 102 -5.97 10.60 -3.55
CA SER A 102 -7.07 11.56 -3.69
C SER A 102 -8.26 10.96 -4.45
N ASN A 103 -8.01 10.32 -5.58
CA ASN A 103 -9.07 9.68 -6.38
C ASN A 103 -9.84 8.61 -5.59
N PHE A 104 -9.17 7.83 -4.73
CA PHE A 104 -9.85 6.87 -3.85
C PHE A 104 -10.77 7.57 -2.86
N PHE A 105 -10.31 8.64 -2.21
CA PHE A 105 -11.12 9.39 -1.26
C PHE A 105 -12.29 10.11 -1.94
N MET A 106 -12.11 10.65 -3.14
CA MET A 106 -13.20 11.21 -3.95
C MET A 106 -14.26 10.15 -4.27
N THR A 107 -13.82 8.96 -4.69
CA THR A 107 -14.74 7.85 -5.03
C THR A 107 -15.58 7.42 -3.82
N GLN A 108 -15.00 7.51 -2.61
CA GLN A 108 -15.69 7.22 -1.36
C GLN A 108 -16.60 8.39 -0.88
N GLY A 109 -16.53 9.57 -1.51
CA GLY A 109 -17.25 10.78 -1.09
C GLY A 109 -16.57 11.56 0.04
N SER A 110 -15.31 11.24 0.38
CA SER A 110 -14.52 11.96 1.38
C SER A 110 -13.73 13.10 0.72
N ILE A 111 -14.41 14.19 0.41
CA ILE A 111 -13.85 15.34 -0.33
C ILE A 111 -12.72 16.01 0.47
N ASP A 112 -12.88 16.16 1.79
CA ASP A 112 -11.85 16.79 2.64
C ASP A 112 -10.52 16.02 2.58
N ARG A 113 -10.59 14.68 2.62
CA ARG A 113 -9.41 13.82 2.48
C ARG A 113 -8.80 13.91 1.09
N ALA A 114 -9.64 13.98 0.05
CA ALA A 114 -9.17 14.15 -1.31
C ALA A 114 -8.39 15.45 -1.50
N ALA A 115 -8.89 16.57 -0.95
CA ALA A 115 -8.22 17.86 -0.98
C ALA A 115 -6.88 17.82 -0.24
N GLU A 116 -6.84 17.23 0.97
CA GLU A 116 -5.60 17.04 1.75
C GLU A 116 -4.51 16.30 0.95
N GLN A 117 -4.89 15.29 0.16
CA GLN A 117 -3.92 14.57 -0.67
C GLN A 117 -3.43 15.41 -1.86
N LEU A 118 -4.28 16.25 -2.46
CA LEU A 118 -3.87 17.13 -3.56
C LEU A 118 -2.93 18.23 -3.07
N ASP A 119 -3.17 18.77 -1.86
CA ASP A 119 -2.25 19.72 -1.23
C ASP A 119 -0.87 19.09 -0.98
N LYS A 120 -0.82 17.79 -0.66
CA LYS A 120 0.44 17.03 -0.52
C LYS A 120 1.12 16.72 -1.87
N ALA A 121 0.40 16.82 -2.98
CA ALA A 121 0.90 16.53 -4.31
C ALA A 121 1.52 17.75 -5.02
N GLY A 122 1.13 18.97 -4.61
CA GLY A 122 1.65 20.25 -5.12
C GLY A 122 2.89 20.74 -4.39
#